data_AF-A0AAN0KSR5-F1
#
_entry.id   AF-A0AAN0KSR5-F1
#
_cell.length_a   1.000
_cell.length_b   1.000
_cell.length_c   1.000
_cell.angle_alpha   90.00
_cell.angle_beta   90.00
_cell.angle_gamma   90.00
#
_symmetry.space_group_name_H-M   'P 1'
#
loop_
_entity.id
_entity.type
_entity.pdbx_description
1 polymer ?
#
loop_
_entity_poly.entity_id
_entity_poly.type
_entity_poly.pdbx_seq_one_letter_code
_entity_poly.pdbx_strand_id
1 'polypeptide(L)' 'MADSVDELHEFAASIRLPARAFHRGARHPHYDVTASQRRYALQHGAIAISARDAVRIGLQTTLPACVIATEPTQFSLFA' A
#
# COMPACT_ATOMS: atom_id res chain seq x y z
N MET A 1 5.34 -1.55 1.58
CA MET A 1 4.28 -2.54 1.39
C MET A 1 2.99 -1.85 1.77
N ALA A 2 1.90 -2.12 1.05
CA ALA A 2 0.56 -1.61 1.35
C ALA A 2 -0.33 -2.81 1.67
N ASP A 3 -1.43 -2.57 2.40
CA ASP A 3 -2.38 -3.60 2.79
C ASP A 3 -3.27 -4.03 1.62
N SER A 4 -3.42 -3.16 0.61
CA SER A 4 -4.11 -3.46 -0.64
C SER A 4 -3.46 -2.77 -1.85
N VAL A 5 -3.82 -3.23 -3.05
CA VAL A 5 -3.40 -2.58 -4.31
C VAL A 5 -4.07 -1.20 -4.48
N ASP A 6 -5.29 -1.04 -3.99
CA ASP A 6 -6.00 0.24 -4.04
C ASP A 6 -5.33 1.28 -3.16
N GLU A 7 -4.99 0.93 -1.91
CA GLU A 7 -4.21 1.79 -1.01
C GLU A 7 -2.85 2.17 -1.64
N LEU A 8 -2.18 1.21 -2.30
CA LEU A 8 -0.93 1.48 -3.01
C LEU A 8 -1.12 2.50 -4.13
N HIS A 9 -2.20 2.40 -4.90
CA HIS A 9 -2.52 3.34 -5.98
C HIS A 9 -2.89 4.73 -5.46
N GLU A 10 -3.70 4.80 -4.40
CA GLU A 10 -4.08 6.06 -3.74
C GLU A 10 -2.84 6.79 -3.21
N PHE A 11 -1.97 6.07 -2.50
CA PHE A 11 -0.71 6.63 -2.02
C PHE A 11 0.16 7.10 -3.20
N ALA A 12 0.35 6.27 -4.22
CA ALA A 12 1.14 6.63 -5.39
C ALA A 12 0.60 7.86 -6.13
N ALA A 13 -0.72 8.00 -6.26
CA ALA A 13 -1.37 9.16 -6.85
C ALA A 13 -1.14 10.43 -6.01
N SER A 14 -1.23 10.33 -4.68
CA SER A 14 -0.99 11.45 -3.76
C SER A 14 0.42 12.05 -3.91
N ILE A 15 1.43 11.20 -4.16
CA ILE A 15 2.81 11.63 -4.38
C ILE A 15 3.18 11.77 -5.87
N ARG A 16 2.18 11.77 -6.74
CA ARG A 16 2.29 12.01 -8.20
C ARG A 16 3.22 11.03 -8.92
N LEU A 17 3.23 9.76 -8.50
CA LEU A 17 3.93 8.71 -9.25
C LEU A 17 3.20 8.42 -10.56
N PRO A 18 3.94 8.20 -11.67
CA PRO A 18 3.32 7.93 -12.96
C PRO A 18 2.77 6.50 -12.98
N ALA A 19 1.56 6.30 -13.52
CA ALA A 19 0.93 4.99 -13.60
C ALA A 19 1.78 3.93 -14.34
N ARG A 20 2.60 4.35 -15.32
CA ARG A 20 3.53 3.46 -16.05
C ARG A 20 4.62 2.83 -15.16
N ALA A 21 4.89 3.40 -13.99
CA ALA A 21 5.87 2.85 -13.04
C ALA A 21 5.28 1.73 -12.18
N PHE A 22 3.98 1.47 -12.30
CA PHE A 22 3.35 0.35 -11.61
C PHE A 22 3.69 -0.98 -12.29
N HIS A 23 4.28 -1.89 -11.53
CA HIS A 23 4.63 -3.22 -12.00
C HIS A 23 3.62 -4.28 -11.54
N ARG A 24 2.60 -4.52 -12.38
CA ARG A 24 1.50 -5.46 -12.11
C ARG A 24 1.94 -6.94 -12.07
N GLY A 25 3.01 -7.30 -12.78
CA GLY A 25 3.43 -8.70 -12.97
C GLY A 25 4.26 -9.29 -11.82
N ALA A 26 4.68 -8.48 -10.85
CA ALA A 26 5.42 -8.99 -9.70
C ALA A 26 4.50 -9.76 -8.74
N ARG A 27 5.07 -10.77 -8.07
CA ARG A 27 4.44 -11.46 -6.94
C ARG A 27 3.93 -10.48 -5.87
N HIS A 28 4.63 -9.36 -5.71
CA HIS A 28 4.24 -8.22 -4.87
C HIS A 28 4.20 -6.96 -5.75
N PRO A 29 3.01 -6.51 -6.16
CA PRO A 29 2.86 -5.31 -6.97
C PRO A 29 3.49 -4.10 -6.28
N HIS A 30 4.26 -3.32 -7.04
CA HIS A 30 4.97 -2.16 -6.54
C HIS A 30 5.13 -1.10 -7.62
N TYR A 31 5.55 0.09 -7.21
CA TYR A 31 6.00 1.15 -8.10
C TYR A 31 7.51 1.22 -8.11
N ASP A 32 8.08 1.32 -9.31
CA ASP A 32 9.47 1.74 -9.47
C ASP A 32 9.59 3.23 -9.12
N VAL A 33 10.50 3.54 -8.20
CA VAL A 33 10.73 4.91 -7.73
C VAL A 33 12.21 5.27 -7.84
N THR A 34 12.48 6.49 -8.30
CA THR A 34 13.82 7.06 -8.26
C THR A 34 14.20 7.45 -6.82
N ALA A 35 15.49 7.74 -6.59
CA ALA A 35 15.95 8.20 -5.28
C ALA A 35 15.25 9.49 -4.82
N SER A 36 14.89 10.40 -5.73
CA SER A 36 14.16 11.63 -5.40
C SER A 36 12.71 11.35 -5.02
N GLN A 37 12.03 10.48 -5.78
CA GLN A 37 10.67 10.05 -5.48
C GLN A 37 10.60 9.29 -4.15
N ARG A 38 11.60 8.44 -3.85
CA ARG A 38 11.70 7.78 -2.54
C ARG A 38 11.80 8.80 -1.40
N ARG A 39 12.66 9.81 -1.52
CA ARG A 39 12.75 10.87 -0.49
C ARG A 39 11.43 11.60 -0.30
N TYR A 40 10.74 11.89 -1.41
CA TYR A 40 9.44 12.54 -1.36
C TYR A 40 8.38 11.65 -0.69
N ALA A 41 8.33 10.35 -1.01
CA ALA A 41 7.44 9.39 -0.37
C ALA A 41 7.66 9.34 1.15
N LEU A 42 8.92 9.33 1.62
CA LEU A 42 9.24 9.36 3.05
C LEU A 42 8.73 10.62 3.74
N GLN A 43 8.81 11.77 3.08
CA GLN A 43 8.24 13.03 3.60
C GLN A 43 6.72 13.01 3.68
N HIS A 44 6.06 12.14 2.92
CA HIS A 44 4.60 11.99 2.86
C HIS A 44 4.11 10.78 3.66
N GLY A 45 4.91 10.29 4.61
CA GLY A 45 4.50 9.26 5.56
C GLY A 45 4.88 7.82 5.18
N ALA A 46 5.59 7.60 4.06
CA ALA A 46 6.17 6.29 3.81
C ALA A 46 7.26 5.97 4.86
N ILE A 47 7.33 4.71 5.27
CA ILE A 47 8.34 4.24 6.22
C ILE A 47 9.42 3.46 5.46
N ALA A 48 10.68 3.80 5.67
CA ALA A 48 11.80 3.06 5.11
C ALA A 48 11.93 1.71 5.83
N ILE A 49 11.92 0.63 5.04
CA ILE A 49 12.15 -0.73 5.54
C ILE A 49 13.39 -1.33 4.89
N SER A 50 14.02 -2.30 5.57
CA SER A 50 15.12 -3.05 4.96
C SER A 50 14.60 -4.06 3.93
N ALA A 51 15.48 -4.57 3.06
CA ALA A 51 15.13 -5.67 2.16
C ALA A 51 14.69 -6.93 2.94
N ARG A 52 15.28 -7.17 4.12
CA ARG A 52 14.88 -8.27 5.01
C ARG A 52 13.47 -8.09 5.53
N ASP A 53 13.10 -6.87 5.91
CA ASP A 53 11.74 -6.55 6.35
C ASP A 53 10.74 -6.70 5.20
N ALA A 54 11.09 -6.24 4.00
CA ALA A 54 10.27 -6.39 2.81
C ALA A 54 9.95 -7.87 2.51
N VAL A 55 10.96 -8.75 2.56
CA VAL A 55 10.77 -10.20 2.39
C VAL A 55 9.91 -10.76 3.53
N ARG A 56 10.21 -10.41 4.78
CA ARG A 56 9.46 -10.89 5.95
C ARG A 56 7.97 -10.52 5.87
N ILE A 57 7.66 -9.26 5.56
CA ILE A 57 6.28 -8.78 5.40
C ILE A 57 5.59 -9.49 4.23
N GLY A 58 6.25 -9.57 3.08
CA GLY A 58 5.70 -10.23 1.89
C GLY A 58 5.51 -11.74 2.02
N LEU A 59 6.10 -12.39 3.04
CA LEU A 59 5.80 -13.77 3.40
C LEU A 59 4.55 -13.86 4.29
N GLN A 60 4.38 -12.92 5.23
CA GLN A 60 3.26 -12.85 6.17
C GLN A 60 1.92 -12.51 5.50
N THR A 61 1.94 -11.66 4.47
CA THR A 61 0.73 -11.23 3.72
C THR A 61 0.16 -12.31 2.78
N THR A 62 0.69 -13.55 2.80
CA THR A 62 0.14 -14.68 2.02
C THR A 62 -1.10 -15.30 2.70
N LEU A 63 -1.98 -14.48 3.26
CA LEU A 63 -3.33 -14.86 3.65
C LEU A 63 -4.30 -14.16 2.69
N PRO A 64 -5.34 -14.83 2.17
CA PRO A 64 -6.25 -14.22 1.22
C PRO A 64 -6.90 -12.98 1.84
N ALA A 65 -6.82 -11.85 1.13
CA ALA A 65 -7.41 -10.55 1.48
C ALA A 65 -8.95 -10.55 1.42
N CYS A 66 -9.60 -11.59 1.95
CA CYS A 66 -11.05 -11.76 1.98
C CYS A 66 -11.55 -12.05 3.40
N VAL A 67 -10.98 -11.43 4.42
CA VAL A 67 -11.60 -11.22 5.73
C VAL A 67 -10.83 -10.00 6.25
N ILE A 68 -11.34 -8.77 6.19
CA ILE A 68 -12.20 -8.19 7.21
C ILE A 68 -13.05 -7.10 6.54
N ALA A 69 -14.28 -7.43 6.16
CA ALA A 69 -15.37 -6.46 6.21
C ALA A 69 -15.90 -6.53 7.64
N THR A 70 -15.58 -5.55 8.47
CA THR A 70 -16.35 -5.27 9.68
C THR A 70 -16.91 -3.87 9.52
N GLU A 71 -18.10 -3.87 8.92
CA GLU A 71 -19.25 -2.99 9.14
C GLU A 71 -19.00 -1.60 9.75
N PRO A 72 -19.38 -0.50 9.08
CA PRO A 72 -19.54 0.77 9.77
C PRO A 72 -20.72 0.68 10.74
N THR A 73 -20.44 0.82 12.02
CA THR A 73 -21.40 1.04 13.10
C THR A 73 -22.31 2.22 12.76
N GLN A 74 -23.49 1.97 12.19
CA GLN A 74 -24.54 2.98 12.12
C GLN A 74 -25.51 2.78 13.30
N PHE A 75 -25.23 3.49 14.39
CA PHE A 75 -26.21 3.78 15.43
C PHE A 75 -27.20 4.80 14.83
N SER A 76 -28.47 4.43 14.70
CA SER A 76 -29.55 5.39 14.43
C SER A 76 -30.76 5.00 15.24
N LEU A 77 -30.80 5.52 16.48
CA LEU A 77 -32.01 5.71 17.27
C LEU A 77 -32.79 6.87 16.64
N PHE A 78 -34.00 6.62 16.16
CA PHE A 78 -35.05 7.63 16.13
C PHE A 78 -36.36 7.02 16.63
N ALA A 79 -37.04 7.84 17.42
CA ALA A 79 -38.14 7.57 18.35
C ALA A 79 -39.44 7.14 17.69
#